data_AF-A0A644ZQS4-F1
#
_entry.id   AF-A0A644ZQS4-F1
#
_cell.length_a   1.000
_cell.length_b   1.000
_cell.length_c   1.000
_cell.angle_alpha   90.00
_cell.angle_beta   90.00
_cell.angle_gamma   90.00
#
_symmetry.space_group_name_H-M   'P 1'
#
loop_
_entity.id
_entity.type
_entity.pdbx_description
1 polymer ?
#
loop_
_entity_poly.entity_id
_entity_poly.type
_entity_poly.pdbx_seq_one_letter_code
_entity_poly.pdbx_strand_id
1 'polypeptide(L)'
;MNYTLIATPAEGLSGRFVRMDRKEYGVIPGVTDKDYYCNSFHVPVGFPISAYEKMRLEGKYHKYTNAGHISYVEFSASPINNLDAVEDILKHMCACDCGYVGINFPIDYCNQCGYTGIIDGDYCPHCDAELAHKVKRICCSK
;
A
#
# COMPACT_ATOMS: atom_id res chain seq x y z
N MET A 1 -7.40 29.09 16.44
CA MET A 1 -7.42 27.62 16.26
C MET A 1 -7.19 27.35 14.79
N ASN A 2 -6.14 26.62 14.43
CA ASN A 2 -5.85 26.28 13.04
C ASN A 2 -6.36 24.87 12.77
N TYR A 3 -7.12 24.70 11.68
CA TYR A 3 -7.62 23.41 11.23
C TYR A 3 -6.86 22.95 10.01
N THR A 4 -6.63 21.64 9.92
CA THR A 4 -5.87 21.00 8.85
C THR A 4 -6.54 19.68 8.47
N LEU A 5 -6.30 19.20 7.25
CA LEU A 5 -6.87 17.95 6.76
C LEU A 5 -5.80 16.85 6.72
N ILE A 6 -6.12 15.70 7.30
CA ILE A 6 -5.27 14.50 7.28
C ILE A 6 -5.95 13.37 6.53
N ALA A 7 -5.20 12.73 5.64
CA ALA A 7 -5.58 11.47 5.03
C ALA A 7 -5.30 10.33 6.04
N THR A 8 -6.32 9.96 6.81
CA THR A 8 -6.21 9.01 7.91
C THR A 8 -5.68 7.64 7.42
N PRO A 9 -4.66 7.06 8.06
CA PRO A 9 -4.10 5.75 7.69
C PRO A 9 -5.06 4.58 7.95
N ALA A 10 -6.14 4.81 8.71
CA ALA A 10 -7.33 3.96 8.89
C ALA A 10 -7.08 2.47 9.17
N GLU A 11 -5.93 2.11 9.74
CA GLU A 11 -5.64 0.75 10.19
C GLU A 11 -6.69 0.31 11.23
N GLY A 12 -7.40 -0.77 10.93
CA GLY A 12 -8.55 -1.26 11.71
C GLY A 12 -9.83 -0.42 11.61
N LEU A 13 -9.74 0.89 11.33
CA LEU A 13 -10.91 1.76 11.17
C LEU A 13 -11.67 1.48 9.87
N SER A 14 -10.94 1.21 8.78
CA SER A 14 -11.52 0.93 7.46
C SER A 14 -12.51 -0.24 7.50
N GLY A 15 -12.15 -1.34 8.17
CA GLY A 15 -13.04 -2.48 8.35
C GLY A 15 -14.11 -2.26 9.43
N ARG A 16 -13.88 -1.38 10.41
CA ARG A 16 -14.88 -1.03 11.42
C ARG A 16 -16.07 -0.31 10.81
N PHE A 17 -15.83 0.67 9.93
CA PHE A 17 -16.92 1.42 9.30
C PHE A 17 -17.76 0.54 8.38
N VAL A 18 -17.15 -0.31 7.57
CA VAL A 18 -17.88 -1.29 6.74
C VAL A 18 -18.85 -2.13 7.59
N ARG A 19 -18.42 -2.66 8.74
CA ARG A 19 -19.30 -3.46 9.61
C ARG A 19 -20.49 -2.66 10.16
N MET A 20 -20.28 -1.38 10.49
CA MET A 20 -21.33 -0.51 10.98
C MET A 20 -22.33 -0.18 9.87
N ASP A 21 -21.83 0.20 8.70
CA ASP A 21 -22.66 0.59 7.56
C ASP A 21 -23.43 -0.61 6.99
N ARG A 22 -22.83 -1.81 6.98
CA ARG A 22 -23.54 -3.06 6.63
C ARG A 22 -24.74 -3.34 7.55
N LYS A 23 -24.65 -2.97 8.83
CA LYS A 23 -25.75 -3.19 9.80
C LYS A 23 -26.94 -2.29 9.52
N GLU A 24 -26.69 -1.08 9.02
CA GLU A 24 -27.72 -0.07 8.80
C GLU A 24 -28.27 -0.10 7.36
N TYR A 25 -27.40 -0.28 6.38
CA TYR A 25 -27.71 -0.16 4.95
C TYR A 25 -27.61 -1.48 4.17
N GLY A 26 -27.16 -2.56 4.82
CA GLY A 26 -26.93 -3.84 4.17
C GLY A 26 -25.69 -3.85 3.27
N VAL A 27 -25.64 -4.82 2.36
CA VAL A 27 -24.54 -4.97 1.40
C VAL A 27 -24.84 -4.20 0.13
N ILE A 28 -24.03 -3.18 -0.15
CA ILE A 28 -24.10 -2.32 -1.33
C ILE A 28 -22.93 -2.71 -2.25
N PRO A 29 -23.22 -3.17 -3.49
CA PRO A 29 -22.18 -3.52 -4.46
C PRO A 29 -21.22 -2.36 -4.73
N GLY A 30 -19.91 -2.64 -4.70
CA GLY A 30 -18.84 -1.67 -4.88
C GLY A 30 -18.55 -0.76 -3.69
N VAL A 31 -19.33 -0.83 -2.60
CA VAL A 31 -19.17 0.03 -1.42
C VAL A 31 -18.95 -0.82 -0.17
N THR A 32 -19.96 -1.56 0.28
CA THR A 32 -19.90 -2.39 1.49
C THR A 32 -19.85 -3.88 1.18
N ASP A 33 -19.66 -4.28 -0.07
CA ASP A 33 -19.43 -5.68 -0.47
C ASP A 33 -18.03 -6.17 -0.08
N LYS A 34 -17.05 -5.27 0.01
CA LYS A 34 -15.69 -5.54 0.53
C LYS A 34 -15.61 -5.35 2.04
N ASP A 35 -14.66 -6.02 2.69
CA ASP A 35 -14.49 -5.98 4.15
C ASP A 35 -13.78 -4.73 4.69
N TYR A 36 -13.39 -3.82 3.80
CA TYR A 36 -12.72 -2.57 4.14
C TYR A 36 -13.07 -1.46 3.14
N TYR A 37 -13.04 -0.22 3.62
CA TYR A 37 -12.99 0.94 2.74
C TYR A 37 -11.57 1.26 2.29
N CYS A 38 -11.46 1.80 1.08
CA CYS A 38 -10.18 2.30 0.58
C CYS A 38 -9.75 3.52 1.40
N ASN A 39 -8.46 3.59 1.73
CA ASN A 39 -7.93 4.67 2.54
C ASN A 39 -8.02 6.01 1.78
N SER A 40 -8.61 7.01 2.42
CA SER A 40 -8.58 8.42 1.98
C SER A 40 -8.86 8.61 0.47
N PHE A 41 -7.85 9.00 -0.32
CA PHE A 41 -7.97 9.25 -1.76
C PHE A 41 -7.26 8.19 -2.61
N HIS A 42 -6.84 7.07 -2.01
CA HIS A 42 -6.12 6.03 -2.72
C HIS A 42 -7.02 5.35 -3.76
N VAL A 43 -6.41 5.01 -4.89
CA VAL A 43 -7.04 4.14 -5.87
C VAL A 43 -7.21 2.74 -5.23
N PRO A 44 -8.38 2.09 -5.37
CA PRO A 44 -8.65 0.80 -4.74
C PRO A 44 -7.61 -0.27 -5.07
N VAL A 45 -7.27 -1.08 -4.06
CA VAL A 45 -6.38 -2.21 -4.23
C VAL A 45 -6.96 -3.18 -5.26
N GLY A 46 -6.15 -3.58 -6.23
CA GLY A 46 -6.54 -4.48 -7.33
C GLY A 46 -7.28 -3.82 -8.50
N PHE A 47 -7.49 -2.50 -8.47
CA PHE A 47 -7.99 -1.79 -9.65
C PHE A 47 -6.93 -1.80 -10.77
N PRO A 48 -7.28 -2.15 -12.02
CA PRO A 48 -6.32 -2.24 -13.12
C PRO A 48 -5.89 -0.84 -13.58
N ILE A 49 -4.77 -0.36 -13.04
CA ILE A 49 -4.17 0.95 -13.36
C ILE A 49 -2.65 0.84 -13.36
N SER A 50 -1.99 1.64 -14.21
CA SER A 50 -0.52 1.76 -14.16
C SER A 50 -0.08 2.56 -12.93
N ALA A 51 1.14 2.31 -12.45
CA ALA A 51 1.73 3.09 -11.36
C ALA A 51 1.78 4.59 -11.70
N TYR A 52 2.13 4.92 -12.94
CA TYR A 52 2.20 6.29 -13.45
C TYR A 52 0.84 7.00 -13.38
N GLU A 53 -0.22 6.36 -13.86
CA GLU A 53 -1.55 6.96 -13.85
C GLU A 53 -2.11 7.04 -12.42
N LYS A 54 -1.81 6.05 -11.57
CA LYS A 54 -2.17 6.09 -10.16
C LYS A 54 -1.57 7.32 -9.47
N MET A 55 -0.29 7.61 -9.67
CA MET A 55 0.36 8.79 -9.08
C MET A 55 -0.19 10.11 -9.64
N ARG A 56 -0.55 10.14 -10.92
CA ARG A 56 -1.20 11.31 -11.53
C ARG A 56 -2.58 11.62 -10.92
N LEU A 57 -3.31 10.59 -10.50
CA LEU A 57 -4.61 10.74 -9.84
C LEU A 57 -4.44 11.09 -8.35
N GLU A 58 -3.62 10.34 -7.62
CA GLU A 58 -3.45 10.52 -6.17
C GLU A 58 -2.68 11.80 -5.81
N GLY A 59 -1.63 12.16 -6.56
CA GLY A 59 -0.76 13.30 -6.25
C GLY A 59 -1.51 14.64 -6.16
N LYS A 60 -2.58 14.82 -6.94
CA LYS A 60 -3.46 15.99 -6.89
C LYS A 60 -4.08 16.23 -5.51
N TYR A 61 -4.23 15.18 -4.70
CA TYR A 61 -4.85 15.26 -3.38
C TYR A 61 -3.89 15.63 -2.25
N HIS A 62 -2.58 15.48 -2.46
CA HIS A 62 -1.56 15.75 -1.44
C HIS A 62 -1.61 17.22 -0.99
N LYS A 63 -1.80 18.15 -1.93
CA LYS A 63 -1.94 19.59 -1.62
C LYS A 63 -3.16 19.94 -0.77
N TYR A 64 -4.20 19.10 -0.78
CA TYR A 64 -5.42 19.33 0.01
C TYR A 64 -5.34 18.71 1.40
N THR A 65 -4.40 17.79 1.63
CA THR A 65 -4.24 16.98 2.86
C THR A 65 -2.98 17.39 3.62
N ASN A 66 -2.94 18.67 4.01
CA ASN A 66 -1.76 19.35 4.53
C ASN A 66 -1.23 18.86 5.89
N ALA A 67 -2.03 18.14 6.69
CA ALA A 67 -1.58 17.55 7.96
C ALA A 67 -1.05 16.12 7.83
N GLY A 68 -1.16 15.52 6.65
CA GLY A 68 -0.61 14.20 6.40
C GLY A 68 -1.30 13.50 5.25
N HIS A 69 -0.48 12.87 4.41
CA HIS A 69 -0.87 12.10 3.25
C HIS A 69 0.26 11.16 2.88
N ILE A 70 -0.05 10.08 2.17
CA ILE A 70 0.94 9.20 1.56
C ILE A 70 0.33 8.57 0.30
N SER A 71 1.15 8.30 -0.71
CA SER A 71 0.81 7.49 -1.88
C SER A 71 1.72 6.27 -2.00
N TYR A 72 1.17 5.14 -2.43
CA TYR A 72 1.92 3.89 -2.58
C TYR A 72 1.91 3.38 -4.02
N VAL A 73 3.04 2.86 -4.47
CA VAL A 73 3.13 2.02 -5.68
C VAL A 73 3.55 0.61 -5.28
N GLU A 74 2.91 -0.38 -5.89
CA GLU A 74 3.19 -1.80 -5.67
C GLU A 74 4.08 -2.32 -6.80
N PHE A 75 5.24 -2.88 -6.47
CA PHE A 75 6.11 -3.59 -7.38
C PHE A 75 5.93 -5.09 -7.21
N SER A 76 5.94 -5.81 -8.34
CA SER A 76 5.79 -7.27 -8.36
C SER A 76 7.03 -8.02 -7.84
N ALA A 77 8.19 -7.37 -7.86
CA ALA A 77 9.46 -7.94 -7.45
C ALA A 77 10.32 -6.90 -6.72
N SER A 78 11.37 -7.37 -6.06
CA SER A 78 12.35 -6.51 -5.41
C SER A 78 13.04 -5.60 -6.44
N PRO A 79 13.09 -4.28 -6.20
CA PRO A 79 13.74 -3.35 -7.12
C PRO A 79 15.27 -3.34 -7.04
N ILE A 80 15.89 -4.15 -6.17
CA ILE A 80 17.36 -4.14 -5.97
C ILE A 80 18.11 -4.28 -7.30
N ASN A 81 17.60 -5.10 -8.23
CA ASN A 81 18.21 -5.34 -9.53
C ASN A 81 17.74 -4.37 -10.63
N ASN A 82 16.87 -3.40 -10.31
CA ASN A 82 16.34 -2.43 -11.25
C ASN A 82 16.10 -1.07 -10.57
N LEU A 83 17.20 -0.46 -10.13
CA LEU A 83 17.20 0.84 -9.47
C LEU A 83 16.75 1.96 -10.42
N ASP A 84 17.03 1.83 -11.71
CA ASP A 84 16.59 2.80 -12.72
C ASP A 84 15.06 2.93 -12.75
N ALA A 85 14.34 1.81 -12.66
CA ALA A 85 12.87 1.85 -12.58
C ALA A 85 12.35 2.52 -11.29
N VAL A 86 13.08 2.40 -10.18
CA VAL A 86 12.76 3.12 -8.93
C VAL A 86 12.98 4.62 -9.13
N GLU A 87 14.11 5.01 -9.73
CA GLU A 87 14.41 6.41 -9.98
C GLU A 87 13.36 7.04 -10.90
N ASP A 88 12.99 6.36 -11.99
CA ASP A 88 11.99 6.84 -12.94
C ASP A 88 10.61 7.03 -12.29
N ILE A 89 10.16 6.09 -11.47
CA ILE A 89 8.87 6.25 -10.77
C ILE A 89 8.92 7.38 -9.74
N LEU A 90 10.05 7.56 -9.04
CA LEU A 90 10.22 8.65 -8.07
C LEU A 90 10.21 10.02 -8.75
N LYS A 91 10.89 10.14 -9.90
CA LYS A 91 10.83 11.36 -10.73
C LYS A 91 9.40 11.66 -11.15
N HIS A 92 8.66 10.64 -11.58
CA HIS A 92 7.26 10.80 -11.97
C HIS A 92 6.36 11.17 -10.79
N MET A 93 6.54 10.56 -9.62
CA MET A 93 5.83 10.92 -8.39
C MET A 93 6.07 12.39 -8.02
N CYS A 94 7.32 12.84 -8.09
CA CYS A 94 7.69 14.24 -7.85
C CYS A 94 6.99 15.17 -8.86
N ALA A 95 6.98 14.81 -10.15
CA ALA A 95 6.28 15.57 -11.19
C ALA A 95 4.74 15.59 -11.02
N CYS A 96 4.17 14.66 -10.25
CA CYS A 96 2.74 14.59 -9.94
C CYS A 96 2.34 15.30 -8.63
N ASP A 97 3.22 16.10 -8.03
CA ASP A 97 3.01 16.78 -6.74
C ASP A 97 2.82 15.82 -5.54
N CYS A 98 3.33 14.58 -5.62
CA CYS A 98 3.29 13.66 -4.49
C CYS A 98 4.29 14.08 -3.40
N GLY A 99 3.80 14.61 -2.28
CA GLY A 99 4.62 15.03 -1.13
C GLY A 99 5.27 13.89 -0.30
N TYR A 100 4.55 12.81 -0.01
CA TYR A 100 5.07 11.65 0.73
C TYR A 100 4.68 10.36 0.03
N VAL A 101 5.65 9.49 -0.26
CA VAL A 101 5.45 8.31 -1.10
C VAL A 101 6.13 7.08 -0.51
N GLY A 102 5.58 5.91 -0.84
CA GLY A 102 6.15 4.61 -0.52
C GLY A 102 6.13 3.68 -1.73
N ILE A 103 7.16 2.85 -1.84
CA ILE A 103 7.19 1.75 -2.80
C ILE A 103 7.10 0.46 -1.99
N ASN A 104 6.03 -0.29 -2.23
CA ASN A 104 5.81 -1.59 -1.62
C ASN A 104 6.27 -2.67 -2.60
N PHE A 105 7.05 -3.62 -2.12
CA PHE A 105 7.49 -4.78 -2.88
C PHE A 105 7.55 -5.98 -1.93
N PRO A 106 7.40 -7.21 -2.46
CA PRO A 106 7.56 -8.40 -1.64
C PRO A 106 9.00 -8.50 -1.16
N ILE A 107 9.17 -8.63 0.16
CA ILE A 107 10.44 -8.97 0.80
C ILE A 107 10.15 -10.02 1.87
N ASP A 108 10.84 -11.14 1.79
CA ASP A 108 10.86 -12.17 2.81
C ASP A 108 12.12 -12.01 3.66
N TYR A 109 12.00 -12.35 4.94
CA TYR A 109 13.08 -12.28 5.91
C TYR A 109 13.15 -13.58 6.70
N CYS A 110 14.34 -14.21 6.73
CA CYS A 110 14.58 -15.38 7.56
C CYS A 110 14.96 -14.95 8.99
N ASN A 111 14.13 -15.32 9.97
CA ASN A 111 14.38 -15.03 11.38
C ASN A 111 15.58 -15.78 11.99
N GLN A 112 16.10 -16.83 11.33
CA GLN A 112 17.21 -17.61 11.86
C GLN A 112 18.58 -17.05 11.43
N CYS A 113 18.77 -16.77 10.15
CA CYS A 113 20.06 -16.36 9.60
C CYS A 113 20.11 -14.91 9.12
N GLY A 114 18.96 -14.21 9.09
CA GLY A 114 18.87 -12.82 8.65
C GLY A 114 18.84 -12.64 7.13
N TYR A 115 18.71 -13.71 6.34
CA TYR A 115 18.60 -13.62 4.89
C TYR A 115 17.38 -12.77 4.48
N THR A 116 17.61 -11.81 3.57
CA THR A 116 16.58 -10.94 2.99
C THR A 116 16.51 -11.17 1.48
N GLY A 117 15.31 -11.38 0.95
CA GLY A 117 15.13 -11.66 -0.47
C GLY A 117 13.71 -12.11 -0.78
N ILE A 118 13.46 -12.56 -2.01
CA ILE A 118 12.24 -13.30 -2.33
C ILE A 118 12.53 -14.76 -2.02
N ILE A 119 11.75 -15.39 -1.14
CA ILE A 119 11.92 -16.80 -0.81
C ILE A 119 10.76 -17.61 -1.40
N ASP A 120 11.08 -18.28 -2.51
CA ASP A 120 10.18 -19.17 -3.24
C ASP A 120 10.13 -20.56 -2.56
N GLY A 121 9.50 -20.61 -1.39
CA GLY A 121 9.29 -21.86 -0.65
C GLY A 121 8.99 -21.63 0.82
N ASP A 122 8.96 -22.74 1.55
CA ASP A 122 8.82 -22.78 3.02
C ASP A 122 10.18 -22.84 3.72
N TYR A 123 11.28 -22.96 2.98
CA TYR A 123 12.64 -23.10 3.53
C TYR A 123 13.54 -21.95 3.09
N CYS A 124 14.37 -21.47 4.01
CA CYS A 124 15.36 -20.45 3.72
C CYS A 124 16.46 -21.00 2.80
N PRO A 125 16.79 -20.34 1.67
CA PRO A 125 17.82 -20.82 0.74
C PRO A 125 19.25 -20.76 1.31
N HIS A 126 19.45 -20.12 2.48
CA HIS A 126 20.76 -19.95 3.10
C HIS A 126 21.00 -20.89 4.29
N CYS A 127 19.97 -21.24 5.06
CA CYS A 127 20.13 -22.06 6.26
C CYS A 127 19.16 -23.24 6.37
N ASP A 128 18.33 -23.47 5.34
CA ASP A 128 17.32 -24.54 5.28
C ASP A 128 16.31 -24.55 6.45
N ALA A 129 16.24 -23.45 7.21
CA ALA A 129 15.24 -23.31 8.27
C ALA A 129 13.85 -23.02 7.67
N GLU A 130 12.83 -23.60 8.29
CA GLU A 130 11.43 -23.37 7.93
C GLU A 130 11.01 -21.90 8.22
N LEU A 131 10.38 -21.24 7.25
CA LEU A 131 10.00 -19.84 7.29
C LEU A 131 8.62 -19.69 7.92
N ALA A 132 8.59 -19.41 9.22
CA ALA A 132 7.35 -19.24 9.96
C ALA A 132 6.49 -18.03 9.50
N HIS A 133 7.09 -16.96 8.94
CA HIS A 133 6.37 -15.71 8.64
C HIS A 133 6.92 -14.97 7.40
N LYS A 134 6.04 -14.68 6.43
CA LYS A 134 6.29 -13.75 5.32
C LYS A 134 5.75 -12.36 5.69
N VAL A 135 6.60 -11.35 5.80
CA VAL A 135 6.21 -10.00 6.23
C VAL A 135 5.88 -9.14 5.01
N LYS A 136 4.63 -8.68 4.88
CA LYS A 136 4.22 -7.71 3.87
C LYS A 136 3.64 -6.48 4.55
N ARG A 137 4.00 -5.28 4.09
CA ARG A 137 3.35 -4.03 4.52
C ARG A 137 1.99 -3.92 3.84
N ILE A 138 0.93 -4.34 4.53
CA ILE A 138 -0.43 -4.31 3.99
C ILE A 138 -1.37 -3.78 5.08
N CYS A 139 -1.98 -2.61 4.86
CA CYS A 139 -3.06 -2.12 5.70
C CYS A 139 -4.44 -2.60 5.22
N CYS A 140 -4.60 -2.89 3.93
CA CYS A 140 -5.82 -3.42 3.31
C CYS A 140 -5.53 -4.79 2.70
N SER A 141 -5.86 -5.86 3.42
CA SER A 141 -5.74 -7.22 2.89
C SER A 141 -6.86 -7.53 1.89
N LYS A 142 -6.57 -8.35 0.88
CA LYS A 142 -7.60 -8.97 0.04
C LYS A 142 -8.53 -9.84 0.88
#